data_AF-A0A432N9A5-F1
#
_entry.id   AF-A0A432N9A5-F1
#
_cell.length_a   1.000
_cell.length_b   1.000
_cell.length_c   1.000
_cell.angle_alpha   90.00
_cell.angle_beta   90.00
_cell.angle_gamma   90.00
#
_symmetry.space_group_name_H-M   'P 1'
#
loop_
_entity.id
_entity.type
_entity.pdbx_description
1 polymer ?
#
loop_
_entity_poly.entity_id
_entity_poly.type
_entity_poly.pdbx_seq_one_letter_code
_entity_poly.pdbx_strand_id
1 'polypeptide(L)'
;MPSNFYSSGSRIWRVFLSVRVSHVLEFVFLMVAIAELLVAGPMLQTLAAAALNGDSAAIYTAAWGHEVVAFPSLRHWFFGEFTPIALGSGAVLSLVLLVVPRSPRVVFATVMCLGGTILLMYDVTVLYRVDTLTWNAAFESVAFNFVGAVFLAGFVVLLMSATSTVEIELNAIPTGRIWISGVVGIVFSSLATMGAYYVCDYFLRPLPVTMDLRLAPGSRGATVFDQEVAEKDSFKVIPPDIKPNNLTWTSLTGNLAAEWSATSDDARFDLSVDLFSGCLNPPSLSDKPSSSSFRLNDVRAISASFKEGARSFAIYGAENEGALNVTRGRGVQFGTNRDEKTEKNEVWEFVEDASLTYTSRDDVAFYLGTFTVDPQDQDIAVAKPVTLHMMVDGKPYDIVLDAPVGLTDTKFSCKAIATSKAFRNGSASLQKASIIAGARIVLKARPTSLLFRTSTSGLRVNGGGGWINLANLDDDELVKSQGGLVGYVEAVGDATLSVNGIAVDDTKPTDEYVALGNFLGSYEKDGKLRFNGKAMALSKNGIRINPTKFEGGLGGPMALVGGLLFGVLPTLSVLFGRILKSNTPFRQYL
;
A
#
# COMPACT_ATOMS: atom_id res chain seq x y z
N MET A 1 -40.77 -57.60 27.18
CA MET A 1 -41.63 -56.40 27.34
C MET A 1 -40.78 -55.24 27.85
N PRO A 2 -40.35 -54.31 26.99
CA PRO A 2 -39.77 -53.04 27.42
C PRO A 2 -40.64 -51.87 26.91
N SER A 3 -41.18 -51.06 27.82
CA SER A 3 -41.90 -49.82 27.48
C SER A 3 -41.64 -48.77 28.56
N ASN A 4 -40.43 -48.21 28.61
CA ASN A 4 -40.12 -47.06 29.49
C ASN A 4 -39.04 -46.11 28.94
N PHE A 5 -38.79 -46.08 27.63
CA PHE A 5 -37.76 -45.21 27.04
C PHE A 5 -38.28 -44.01 26.24
N TYR A 6 -39.60 -43.80 26.11
CA TYR A 6 -40.17 -42.74 25.27
C TYR A 6 -40.71 -41.50 26.00
N SER A 7 -40.66 -41.43 27.33
CA SER A 7 -41.28 -40.31 28.07
C SER A 7 -40.37 -39.11 28.35
N SER A 8 -39.05 -39.24 28.21
CA SER A 8 -38.10 -38.14 28.49
C SER A 8 -37.92 -37.17 27.31
N GLY A 9 -38.05 -37.63 26.06
CA GLY A 9 -37.88 -36.79 24.87
C GLY A 9 -39.01 -35.77 24.68
N SER A 10 -40.25 -36.09 25.08
CA SER A 10 -41.40 -35.21 24.90
C SER A 10 -41.46 -34.03 25.88
N ARG A 11 -40.75 -34.09 27.02
CA ARG A 11 -40.67 -32.97 27.97
C ARG A 11 -39.73 -31.88 27.48
N ILE A 12 -38.61 -32.23 26.85
CA ILE A 12 -37.67 -31.27 26.27
C ILE A 12 -38.33 -30.54 25.08
N TRP A 13 -39.07 -31.26 24.24
CA TRP A 13 -39.81 -30.66 23.12
C TRP A 13 -41.00 -29.80 23.55
N ARG A 14 -41.68 -30.11 24.66
CA ARG A 14 -42.76 -29.25 25.20
C ARG A 14 -42.25 -27.97 25.87
N VAL A 15 -41.04 -27.97 26.43
CA VAL A 15 -40.40 -26.74 26.94
C VAL A 15 -40.01 -25.81 25.79
N PHE A 16 -39.64 -26.36 24.62
CA PHE A 16 -39.35 -25.57 23.41
C PHE A 16 -40.62 -25.09 22.67
N LEU A 17 -41.76 -25.80 22.75
CA LEU A 17 -42.99 -25.38 22.06
C LEU A 17 -43.87 -24.39 22.85
N SER A 18 -43.59 -24.11 24.12
CA SER A 18 -44.28 -23.08 24.90
C SER A 18 -43.40 -21.88 25.23
N VAL A 19 -42.41 -21.56 24.37
CA VAL A 19 -41.66 -20.33 24.51
C VAL A 19 -42.62 -19.18 24.25
N ARG A 20 -43.06 -18.51 25.33
CA ARG A 20 -43.86 -17.29 25.20
C ARG A 20 -43.07 -16.29 24.37
N VAL A 21 -43.73 -15.64 23.41
CA VAL A 21 -43.13 -14.61 22.53
C VAL A 21 -42.32 -13.57 23.32
N SER A 22 -42.71 -13.30 24.56
CA SER A 22 -41.99 -12.46 25.53
C SER A 22 -40.54 -12.90 25.78
N HIS A 23 -40.27 -14.20 25.96
CA HIS A 23 -38.93 -14.72 26.22
C HIS A 23 -38.04 -14.70 24.98
N VAL A 24 -38.61 -14.89 23.80
CA VAL A 24 -37.86 -14.74 22.53
C VAL A 24 -37.43 -13.29 22.35
N LEU A 25 -38.35 -12.35 22.57
CA LEU A 25 -38.04 -10.92 22.43
C LEU A 25 -36.97 -10.49 23.43
N GLU A 26 -37.12 -10.87 24.69
CA GLU A 26 -36.16 -10.56 25.74
C GLU A 26 -34.78 -11.16 25.47
N PHE A 27 -34.73 -12.41 25.00
CA PHE A 27 -33.49 -13.05 24.54
C PHE A 27 -32.81 -12.23 23.45
N VAL A 28 -33.56 -11.83 22.42
CA VAL A 28 -33.01 -11.08 21.27
C VAL A 28 -32.49 -9.70 21.73
N PHE A 29 -33.25 -8.97 22.54
CA PHE A 29 -32.81 -7.66 23.03
C PHE A 29 -31.56 -7.74 23.90
N LEU A 30 -31.51 -8.71 24.82
CA LEU A 30 -30.35 -8.91 25.68
C LEU A 30 -29.13 -9.38 24.88
N MET A 31 -29.34 -10.24 23.87
CA MET A 31 -28.29 -10.72 22.98
C MET A 31 -27.64 -9.56 22.23
N VAL A 32 -28.45 -8.71 21.60
CA VAL A 32 -27.97 -7.54 20.87
C VAL A 32 -27.22 -6.62 21.83
N ALA A 33 -27.85 -6.21 22.93
CA ALA A 33 -27.24 -5.26 23.88
C ALA A 33 -25.90 -5.75 24.48
N ILE A 34 -25.78 -7.04 24.80
CA ILE A 34 -24.51 -7.62 25.27
C ILE A 34 -23.48 -7.66 24.13
N ALA A 35 -23.89 -7.99 22.90
CA ALA A 35 -22.99 -7.98 21.75
C ALA A 35 -22.42 -6.58 21.47
N GLU A 36 -23.24 -5.51 21.56
CA GLU A 36 -22.75 -4.12 21.38
C GLU A 36 -21.67 -3.78 22.40
N LEU A 37 -21.86 -4.18 23.67
CA LEU A 37 -20.90 -3.93 24.76
C LEU A 37 -19.58 -4.69 24.57
N LEU A 38 -19.63 -5.91 24.04
CA LEU A 38 -18.44 -6.74 23.81
C LEU A 38 -17.51 -6.16 22.74
N VAL A 39 -18.05 -5.46 21.74
CA VAL A 39 -17.29 -4.91 20.61
C VAL A 39 -16.34 -3.79 21.02
N ALA A 40 -16.68 -3.06 22.09
CA ALA A 40 -15.79 -2.05 22.65
C ALA A 40 -14.54 -2.65 23.33
N GLY A 41 -14.60 -3.93 23.72
CA GLY A 41 -13.58 -4.61 24.53
C GLY A 41 -12.17 -4.55 23.94
N PRO A 42 -11.92 -5.06 22.71
CA PRO A 42 -10.57 -5.20 22.16
C PRO A 42 -9.77 -3.88 22.12
N MET A 43 -10.37 -2.79 21.68
CA MET A 43 -9.69 -1.49 21.57
C MET A 43 -9.46 -0.82 22.93
N LEU A 44 -10.36 -1.04 23.89
CA LEU A 44 -10.14 -0.62 25.28
C LEU A 44 -9.02 -1.44 25.95
N GLN A 45 -8.91 -2.73 25.64
CA GLN A 45 -7.80 -3.58 26.08
C GLN A 45 -6.48 -3.09 25.49
N THR A 46 -6.43 -2.81 24.18
CA THR A 46 -5.24 -2.21 23.54
C THR A 46 -4.84 -0.89 24.19
N LEU A 47 -5.81 0.01 24.44
CA LEU A 47 -5.56 1.27 25.13
C LEU A 47 -5.00 1.06 26.55
N ALA A 48 -5.57 0.11 27.30
CA ALA A 48 -5.14 -0.20 28.66
C ALA A 48 -3.74 -0.83 28.69
N ALA A 49 -3.46 -1.77 27.79
CA ALA A 49 -2.15 -2.39 27.63
C ALA A 49 -1.09 -1.33 27.26
N ALA A 50 -1.41 -0.44 26.32
CA ALA A 50 -0.54 0.68 25.95
C ALA A 50 -0.24 1.61 27.14
N ALA A 51 -1.25 1.91 27.96
CA ALA A 51 -1.08 2.77 29.13
C ALA A 51 -0.26 2.13 30.26
N LEU A 52 -0.32 0.80 30.42
CA LEU A 52 0.33 0.07 31.51
C LEU A 52 1.73 -0.44 31.16
N ASN A 53 1.91 -0.94 29.94
CA ASN A 53 3.10 -1.65 29.49
C ASN A 53 3.88 -0.87 28.41
N GLY A 54 3.41 0.32 28.03
CA GLY A 54 4.01 1.11 26.97
C GLY A 54 5.34 1.73 27.35
N ASP A 55 6.38 1.45 26.59
CA ASP A 55 7.70 2.10 26.73
C ASP A 55 7.77 3.48 26.04
N SER A 56 6.64 3.97 25.52
CA SER A 56 6.54 5.26 24.82
C SER A 56 5.69 6.27 25.58
N ALA A 57 6.12 7.53 25.60
CA ALA A 57 5.30 8.64 26.11
C ALA A 57 4.04 8.90 25.26
N ALA A 58 4.02 8.41 24.01
CA ALA A 58 2.88 8.48 23.11
C ALA A 58 2.03 7.20 23.24
N ILE A 59 0.78 7.34 23.68
CA ILE A 59 -0.14 6.20 23.90
C ILE A 59 -0.36 5.40 22.61
N TYR A 60 -0.40 6.06 21.45
CA TYR A 60 -0.50 5.39 20.15
C TYR A 60 0.70 4.47 19.91
N THR A 61 1.92 4.99 20.09
CA THR A 61 3.16 4.24 19.87
C THR A 61 3.30 3.11 20.89
N ALA A 62 2.79 3.31 22.11
CA ALA A 62 2.68 2.24 23.08
C ALA A 62 1.69 1.13 22.67
N ALA A 63 0.62 1.48 21.95
CA ALA A 63 -0.41 0.54 21.50
C ALA A 63 0.02 -0.30 20.28
N TRP A 64 0.69 0.32 19.31
CA TRP A 64 0.97 -0.27 18.00
C TRP A 64 2.44 -0.25 17.60
N GLY A 65 3.33 0.16 18.51
CA GLY A 65 4.74 0.33 18.20
C GLY A 65 4.95 1.35 17.09
N HIS A 66 5.68 0.93 16.06
CA HIS A 66 6.06 1.72 14.90
C HIS A 66 5.13 1.52 13.70
N GLU A 67 4.07 0.73 13.85
CA GLU A 67 3.13 0.45 12.77
C GLU A 67 2.12 1.58 12.59
N VAL A 68 1.74 1.82 11.34
CA VAL A 68 0.68 2.76 10.97
C VAL A 68 -0.64 2.00 10.89
N VAL A 69 -1.43 2.05 11.95
CA VAL A 69 -2.75 1.43 12.04
C VAL A 69 -3.85 2.48 11.82
N ALA A 70 -4.75 2.20 10.87
CA ALA A 70 -5.93 3.02 10.62
C ALA A 70 -6.98 2.79 11.72
N PHE A 71 -7.38 3.86 12.41
CA PHE A 71 -8.45 3.77 13.41
C PHE A 71 -9.80 3.52 12.73
N PRO A 72 -10.63 2.58 13.23
CA PRO A 72 -11.91 2.25 12.61
C PRO A 72 -12.86 3.45 12.61
N SER A 73 -13.70 3.56 11.58
CA SER A 73 -14.80 4.54 11.57
C SER A 73 -15.89 4.13 12.56
N LEU A 74 -16.67 5.10 13.06
CA LEU A 74 -17.82 4.82 13.94
C LEU A 74 -18.79 3.80 13.32
N ARG A 75 -18.99 3.85 12.00
CA ARG A 75 -19.79 2.85 11.27
C ARG A 75 -19.20 1.45 11.41
N HIS A 76 -17.91 1.28 11.15
CA HIS A 76 -17.25 -0.01 11.24
C HIS A 76 -17.24 -0.53 12.69
N TRP A 77 -17.05 0.36 13.66
CA TRP A 77 -17.14 0.04 15.08
C TRP A 77 -18.53 -0.49 15.46
N PHE A 78 -19.59 0.25 15.13
CA PHE A 78 -20.96 -0.13 15.46
C PHE A 78 -21.36 -1.45 14.77
N PHE A 79 -21.15 -1.56 13.46
CA PHE A 79 -21.48 -2.81 12.75
C PHE A 79 -20.58 -4.00 13.10
N GLY A 80 -19.47 -3.77 13.81
CA GLY A 80 -18.66 -4.84 14.40
C GLY A 80 -19.43 -5.72 15.39
N GLU A 81 -20.53 -5.21 15.96
CA GLU A 81 -21.39 -5.99 16.88
C GLU A 81 -22.15 -7.12 16.20
N PHE A 82 -22.32 -7.05 14.89
CA PHE A 82 -22.92 -8.13 14.11
C PHE A 82 -21.90 -9.18 13.67
N THR A 83 -20.66 -9.11 14.18
CA THR A 83 -19.71 -10.22 14.00
C THR A 83 -20.23 -11.48 14.67
N PRO A 84 -20.08 -12.67 14.05
CA PRO A 84 -20.60 -13.92 14.60
C PRO A 84 -20.13 -14.22 16.04
N ILE A 85 -18.93 -13.75 16.41
CA ILE A 85 -18.36 -13.96 17.73
C ILE A 85 -19.05 -13.09 18.79
N ALA A 86 -19.28 -11.81 18.51
CA ALA A 86 -19.97 -10.91 19.43
C ALA A 86 -21.43 -11.36 19.62
N LEU A 87 -22.15 -11.65 18.53
CA LEU A 87 -23.52 -12.16 18.58
C LEU A 87 -23.59 -13.53 19.26
N GLY A 88 -22.67 -14.45 18.96
CA GLY A 88 -22.63 -15.78 19.57
C GLY A 88 -22.37 -15.71 21.08
N SER A 89 -21.43 -14.86 21.51
CA SER A 89 -21.13 -14.64 22.92
C SER A 89 -22.31 -13.99 23.66
N GLY A 90 -22.93 -12.97 23.04
CA GLY A 90 -24.15 -12.34 23.53
C GLY A 90 -25.31 -13.31 23.65
N ALA A 91 -25.46 -14.24 22.69
CA ALA A 91 -26.50 -15.27 22.69
C ALA A 91 -26.30 -16.26 23.85
N VAL A 92 -25.08 -16.77 24.04
CA VAL A 92 -24.76 -17.68 25.15
C VAL A 92 -25.03 -17.02 26.50
N LEU A 93 -24.53 -15.80 26.70
CA LEU A 93 -24.75 -15.05 27.94
C LEU A 93 -26.23 -14.78 28.20
N SER A 94 -26.98 -14.36 27.17
CA SER A 94 -28.41 -14.07 27.29
C SER A 94 -29.22 -15.33 27.62
N LEU A 95 -28.89 -16.46 27.00
CA LEU A 95 -29.55 -17.74 27.27
C LEU A 95 -29.35 -18.17 28.73
N VAL A 96 -28.13 -18.04 29.24
CA VAL A 96 -27.85 -18.36 30.65
C VAL A 96 -28.57 -17.40 31.60
N LEU A 97 -28.61 -16.10 31.29
CA LEU A 97 -29.30 -15.07 32.08
C LEU A 97 -30.84 -15.22 32.11
N LEU A 98 -31.43 -15.99 31.19
CA LEU A 98 -32.84 -16.37 31.22
C LEU A 98 -33.13 -17.50 32.22
N VAL A 99 -32.13 -18.31 32.59
CA VAL A 99 -32.30 -19.50 33.43
C VAL A 99 -31.80 -19.29 34.86
N VAL A 100 -30.79 -18.45 35.07
CA VAL A 100 -30.25 -18.19 36.41
C VAL A 100 -31.12 -17.22 37.22
N PRO A 101 -31.10 -17.30 38.57
CA PRO A 101 -31.74 -16.31 39.42
C PRO A 101 -31.25 -14.91 39.11
N ARG A 102 -32.17 -14.01 38.78
CA ARG A 102 -31.85 -12.64 38.34
C ARG A 102 -31.60 -11.66 39.48
N SER A 103 -30.91 -12.10 40.53
CA SER A 103 -30.42 -11.15 41.54
C SER A 103 -29.17 -10.43 40.99
N PRO A 104 -28.95 -9.14 41.31
CA PRO A 104 -27.80 -8.39 40.83
C PRO A 104 -26.46 -9.11 41.04
N ARG A 105 -26.30 -9.78 42.20
CA ARG A 105 -25.07 -10.53 42.54
C ARG A 105 -24.89 -11.78 41.68
N VAL A 106 -25.96 -12.54 41.44
CA VAL A 106 -25.90 -13.77 40.63
C VAL A 106 -25.65 -13.40 39.17
N VAL A 107 -26.33 -12.37 38.65
CA VAL A 107 -26.08 -11.84 37.30
C VAL A 107 -24.62 -11.40 37.15
N PHE A 108 -24.12 -10.60 38.10
CA PHE A 108 -22.74 -10.14 38.08
C PHE A 108 -21.74 -11.30 38.04
N ALA A 109 -21.86 -12.25 38.97
CA ALA A 109 -20.96 -13.40 39.05
C ALA A 109 -21.04 -14.29 37.80
N THR A 110 -22.26 -14.49 37.28
CA THR A 110 -22.49 -15.30 36.07
C THR A 110 -21.83 -14.66 34.85
N VAL A 111 -22.07 -13.37 34.60
CA VAL A 111 -21.49 -12.65 33.45
C VAL A 111 -19.98 -12.54 33.58
N MET A 112 -19.45 -12.28 34.78
CA MET A 112 -18.01 -12.21 35.02
C MET A 112 -17.34 -13.55 34.69
N CYS A 113 -17.81 -14.66 35.27
CA CYS A 113 -17.18 -15.97 35.07
C CYS A 113 -17.38 -16.48 33.64
N LEU A 114 -18.61 -16.44 33.14
CA LEU A 114 -18.93 -16.99 31.82
C LEU A 114 -18.38 -16.10 30.70
N GLY A 115 -18.53 -14.78 30.81
CA GLY A 115 -18.00 -13.81 29.84
C GLY A 115 -16.48 -13.86 29.77
N GLY A 116 -15.80 -13.86 30.92
CA GLY A 116 -14.34 -13.98 30.97
C GLY A 116 -13.85 -15.29 30.37
N THR A 117 -14.57 -16.40 30.62
CA THR A 117 -14.21 -17.70 30.04
C THR A 117 -14.41 -17.73 28.52
N ILE A 118 -15.54 -17.21 28.00
CA ILE A 118 -15.82 -17.17 26.56
C ILE A 118 -14.76 -16.32 25.83
N LEU A 119 -14.46 -15.13 26.36
CA LEU A 119 -13.44 -14.24 25.79
C LEU A 119 -12.04 -14.88 25.83
N LEU A 120 -11.68 -15.53 26.94
CA LEU A 120 -10.41 -16.24 27.05
C LEU A 120 -10.29 -17.39 26.04
N MET A 121 -11.33 -18.20 25.88
CA MET A 121 -11.33 -19.28 24.88
C MET A 121 -11.14 -18.72 23.48
N TYR A 122 -11.79 -17.59 23.18
CA TYR A 122 -11.66 -16.93 21.90
C TYR A 122 -10.23 -16.43 21.65
N ASP A 123 -9.66 -15.66 22.58
CA ASP A 123 -8.30 -15.13 22.46
C ASP A 123 -7.27 -16.25 22.30
N VAL A 124 -7.35 -17.30 23.13
CA VAL A 124 -6.44 -18.45 23.01
C VAL A 124 -6.59 -19.15 21.66
N THR A 125 -7.81 -19.25 21.13
CA THR A 125 -8.05 -19.84 19.80
C THR A 125 -7.43 -18.98 18.69
N VAL A 126 -7.56 -17.66 18.78
CA VAL A 126 -6.96 -16.72 17.81
C VAL A 126 -5.44 -16.76 17.88
N LEU A 127 -4.87 -16.65 19.08
CA LEU A 127 -3.42 -16.73 19.31
C LEU A 127 -2.83 -18.05 18.83
N TYR A 128 -3.55 -19.16 19.03
CA TYR A 128 -3.15 -20.47 18.52
C TYR A 128 -3.20 -20.53 16.98
N ARG A 129 -4.26 -20.02 16.36
CA ARG A 129 -4.44 -20.06 14.90
C ARG A 129 -3.43 -19.20 14.14
N VAL A 130 -2.95 -18.11 14.75
CA VAL A 130 -2.00 -17.17 14.15
C VAL A 130 -0.55 -17.51 14.55
N ASP A 131 -0.32 -18.63 15.25
CA ASP A 131 1.00 -19.06 15.73
C ASP A 131 1.71 -18.03 16.63
N THR A 132 0.95 -17.23 17.37
CA THR A 132 1.47 -16.18 18.29
C THR A 132 1.27 -16.52 19.77
N LEU A 133 0.82 -17.74 20.09
CA LEU A 133 0.57 -18.18 21.46
C LEU A 133 1.88 -18.32 22.26
N THR A 134 2.13 -17.39 23.17
CA THR A 134 3.22 -17.42 24.16
C THR A 134 2.66 -17.41 25.58
N TRP A 135 3.46 -17.81 26.58
CA TRP A 135 3.05 -17.72 27.99
C TRP A 135 2.71 -16.29 28.42
N ASN A 136 3.44 -15.30 27.94
CA ASN A 136 3.18 -13.89 28.24
C ASN A 136 1.85 -13.43 27.62
N ALA A 137 1.62 -13.73 26.33
CA ALA A 137 0.37 -13.40 25.66
C ALA A 137 -0.83 -14.10 26.31
N ALA A 138 -0.69 -15.37 26.69
CA ALA A 138 -1.75 -16.11 27.38
C ALA A 138 -2.08 -15.49 28.76
N PHE A 139 -1.06 -15.10 29.54
CA PHE A 139 -1.26 -14.45 30.83
C PHE A 139 -1.92 -13.08 30.67
N GLU A 140 -1.48 -12.29 29.69
CA GLU A 140 -2.06 -10.99 29.36
C GLU A 140 -3.54 -11.11 28.96
N SER A 141 -3.87 -12.07 28.08
CA SER A 141 -5.27 -12.38 27.72
C SER A 141 -6.09 -12.79 28.93
N VAL A 142 -5.59 -13.63 29.84
CA VAL A 142 -6.32 -13.99 31.08
C VAL A 142 -6.61 -12.74 31.91
N ALA A 143 -5.60 -11.92 32.18
CA ALA A 143 -5.74 -10.73 33.00
C ALA A 143 -6.76 -9.75 32.40
N PHE A 144 -6.60 -9.37 31.13
CA PHE A 144 -7.48 -8.41 30.47
C PHE A 144 -8.89 -8.93 30.20
N ASN A 145 -9.08 -10.24 29.97
CA ASN A 145 -10.41 -10.80 29.78
C ASN A 145 -11.20 -10.86 31.08
N PHE A 146 -10.59 -11.22 32.21
CA PHE A 146 -11.30 -11.20 33.50
C PHE A 146 -11.57 -9.78 34.01
N VAL A 147 -10.63 -8.84 33.80
CA VAL A 147 -10.86 -7.42 34.08
C VAL A 147 -11.99 -6.88 33.19
N GLY A 148 -11.96 -7.15 31.88
CA GLY A 148 -13.03 -6.78 30.95
C GLY A 148 -14.38 -7.39 31.32
N ALA A 149 -14.40 -8.66 31.76
CA ALA A 149 -15.61 -9.34 32.18
C ALA A 149 -16.23 -8.75 33.46
N VAL A 150 -15.42 -8.21 34.37
CA VAL A 150 -15.90 -7.44 35.53
C VAL A 150 -16.65 -6.18 35.08
N PHE A 151 -16.09 -5.43 34.12
CA PHE A 151 -16.76 -4.26 33.56
C PHE A 151 -18.04 -4.64 32.82
N LEU A 152 -17.99 -5.66 31.96
CA LEU A 152 -19.16 -6.19 31.25
C LEU A 152 -20.26 -6.59 32.24
N ALA A 153 -19.94 -7.35 33.28
CA ALA A 153 -20.88 -7.74 34.32
C ALA A 153 -21.52 -6.53 35.02
N GLY A 154 -20.73 -5.50 35.31
CA GLY A 154 -21.22 -4.24 35.84
C GLY A 154 -22.22 -3.55 34.91
N PHE A 155 -21.88 -3.42 33.63
CA PHE A 155 -22.77 -2.84 32.61
C PHE A 155 -24.05 -3.64 32.42
N VAL A 156 -23.98 -4.98 32.41
CA VAL A 156 -25.16 -5.84 32.30
C VAL A 156 -26.08 -5.68 33.51
N VAL A 157 -25.54 -5.58 34.73
CA VAL A 157 -26.34 -5.30 35.93
C VAL A 157 -27.02 -3.93 35.85
N LEU A 158 -26.31 -2.89 35.38
CA LEU A 158 -26.89 -1.56 35.17
C LEU A 158 -27.99 -1.58 34.10
N LEU A 159 -27.76 -2.28 32.99
CA LEU A 159 -28.71 -2.47 31.91
C LEU A 159 -29.98 -3.20 32.39
N MET A 160 -29.82 -4.32 33.11
CA MET A 160 -30.95 -5.05 33.69
C MET A 160 -31.69 -4.21 34.74
N SER A 161 -31.00 -3.36 35.49
CA SER A 161 -31.62 -2.42 36.43
C SER A 161 -32.42 -1.33 35.72
N ALA A 162 -31.87 -0.74 34.66
CA ALA A 162 -32.53 0.30 33.88
C ALA A 162 -33.78 -0.23 33.18
N THR A 163 -33.66 -1.37 32.51
CA THR A 163 -34.79 -2.06 31.87
C THR A 163 -35.85 -2.44 32.89
N SER A 164 -35.49 -3.05 34.03
CA SER A 164 -36.44 -3.37 35.09
C SER A 164 -37.15 -2.14 35.67
N THR A 165 -36.49 -0.98 35.74
CA THR A 165 -37.10 0.26 36.22
C THR A 165 -38.15 0.77 35.24
N VAL A 166 -37.81 0.82 33.95
CA VAL A 166 -38.73 1.21 32.88
C VAL A 166 -39.94 0.28 32.84
N GLU A 167 -39.74 -1.02 33.04
CA GLU A 167 -40.83 -1.97 33.10
C GLU A 167 -41.80 -1.75 34.28
N ILE A 168 -41.29 -1.31 35.43
CA ILE A 168 -42.13 -1.04 36.61
C ILE A 168 -43.01 0.19 36.38
N GLU A 169 -42.48 1.22 35.71
CA GLU A 169 -43.17 2.50 35.49
C GLU A 169 -44.15 2.47 34.31
N LEU A 170 -44.00 1.54 33.37
CA LEU A 170 -44.85 1.45 32.18
C LEU A 170 -46.18 0.73 32.44
N ASN A 171 -47.28 1.48 32.38
CA ASN A 171 -48.67 0.97 32.31
C ASN A 171 -49.05 0.52 30.89
N ALA A 172 -48.28 -0.39 30.29
CA ALA A 172 -48.52 -0.94 28.95
C ALA A 172 -48.90 -2.43 28.98
N ILE A 173 -49.46 -2.95 27.87
CA ILE A 173 -49.63 -4.40 27.67
C ILE A 173 -48.28 -5.15 27.76
N PRO A 174 -48.25 -6.40 28.25
CA PRO A 174 -47.01 -7.12 28.57
C PRO A 174 -45.97 -7.16 27.44
N THR A 175 -46.41 -7.36 26.20
CA THR A 175 -45.53 -7.36 25.03
C THR A 175 -44.96 -5.97 24.74
N GLY A 176 -45.79 -4.91 24.82
CA GLY A 176 -45.35 -3.53 24.59
C GLY A 176 -44.32 -3.07 25.63
N ARG A 177 -44.49 -3.51 26.88
CA ARG A 177 -43.53 -3.25 27.96
C ARG A 177 -42.14 -3.84 27.67
N ILE A 178 -42.08 -5.11 27.23
CA ILE A 178 -40.83 -5.80 26.90
C ILE A 178 -40.15 -5.17 25.69
N TRP A 179 -40.92 -4.72 24.69
CA TRP A 179 -40.39 -3.98 23.56
C TRP A 179 -39.74 -2.67 24.00
N ILE A 180 -40.44 -1.85 24.80
CA ILE A 180 -39.92 -0.56 25.24
C ILE A 180 -38.70 -0.76 26.15
N SER A 181 -38.75 -1.70 27.10
CA SER A 181 -37.61 -1.98 27.96
C SER A 181 -36.41 -2.53 27.19
N GLY A 182 -36.65 -3.45 26.25
CA GLY A 182 -35.62 -3.98 25.36
C GLY A 182 -34.96 -2.92 24.49
N VAL A 183 -35.75 -2.02 23.90
CA VAL A 183 -35.24 -0.86 23.14
C VAL A 183 -34.43 0.07 24.02
N VAL A 184 -34.86 0.34 25.26
CA VAL A 184 -34.07 1.12 26.21
C VAL A 184 -32.74 0.44 26.53
N GLY A 185 -32.74 -0.90 26.66
CA GLY A 185 -31.52 -1.69 26.83
C GLY A 185 -30.53 -1.50 25.68
N ILE A 186 -31.01 -1.64 24.44
CA ILE A 186 -30.20 -1.40 23.23
C ILE A 186 -29.69 0.04 23.18
N VAL A 187 -30.55 1.04 23.40
CA VAL A 187 -30.13 2.45 23.39
C VAL A 187 -29.04 2.70 24.45
N PHE A 188 -29.16 2.10 25.63
CA PHE A 188 -28.17 2.22 26.68
C PHE A 188 -26.82 1.59 26.29
N SER A 189 -26.82 0.36 25.72
CA SER A 189 -25.59 -0.29 25.25
C SER A 189 -24.95 0.49 24.09
N SER A 190 -25.76 0.98 23.15
CA SER A 190 -25.29 1.78 22.02
C SER A 190 -24.60 3.06 22.47
N LEU A 191 -25.17 3.75 23.47
CA LEU A 191 -24.55 4.94 24.07
C LEU A 191 -23.25 4.61 24.79
N ALA A 192 -23.17 3.49 25.52
CA ALA A 192 -21.95 3.05 26.19
C ALA A 192 -20.84 2.73 25.16
N THR A 193 -21.17 1.98 24.11
CA THR A 193 -20.25 1.62 23.03
C THR A 193 -19.80 2.83 22.21
N MET A 194 -20.69 3.78 21.95
CA MET A 194 -20.34 5.06 21.31
C MET A 194 -19.44 5.92 22.21
N GLY A 195 -19.70 5.93 23.52
CA GLY A 195 -18.81 6.55 24.50
C GLY A 195 -17.40 5.95 24.47
N ALA A 196 -17.30 4.62 24.48
CA ALA A 196 -16.02 3.92 24.36
C ALA A 196 -15.30 4.26 23.04
N TYR A 197 -16.01 4.29 21.92
CA TYR A 197 -15.47 4.70 20.63
C TYR A 197 -14.81 6.09 20.71
N TYR A 198 -15.49 7.09 21.28
CA TYR A 198 -14.95 8.45 21.35
C TYR A 198 -13.78 8.58 22.32
N VAL A 199 -13.75 7.78 23.39
CA VAL A 199 -12.56 7.67 24.25
C VAL A 199 -11.39 7.12 23.46
N CYS A 200 -11.55 5.99 22.77
CA CYS A 200 -10.50 5.41 21.94
C CYS A 200 -10.08 6.35 20.79
N ASP A 201 -11.02 6.97 20.06
CA ASP A 201 -10.75 7.94 18.99
C ASP A 201 -9.94 9.15 19.50
N TYR A 202 -10.16 9.58 20.75
CA TYR A 202 -9.39 10.66 21.35
C TYR A 202 -7.93 10.28 21.61
N PHE A 203 -7.69 9.09 22.14
CA PHE A 203 -6.34 8.64 22.52
C PHE A 203 -5.55 8.01 21.38
N LEU A 204 -6.24 7.35 20.45
CA LEU A 204 -5.65 6.39 19.54
C LEU A 204 -5.81 6.75 18.06
N ARG A 205 -6.62 7.74 17.68
CA ARG A 205 -6.72 8.14 16.27
C ARG A 205 -5.66 9.18 15.91
N PRO A 206 -4.77 8.88 14.93
CA PRO A 206 -3.87 9.90 14.39
C PRO A 206 -4.66 11.02 13.71
N LEU A 207 -4.27 12.26 13.98
CA LEU A 207 -4.81 13.42 13.28
C LEU A 207 -4.04 13.64 11.98
N PRO A 208 -4.74 13.98 10.89
CA PRO A 208 -4.04 14.31 9.67
C PRO A 208 -3.25 15.60 9.84
N VAL A 209 -2.07 15.64 9.23
CA VAL A 209 -1.16 16.81 9.28
C VAL A 209 -0.90 17.31 7.87
N THR A 210 -0.61 18.61 7.72
CA THR A 210 -0.05 19.09 6.46
C THR A 210 1.44 18.78 6.43
N MET A 211 1.91 18.24 5.32
CA MET A 211 3.28 17.82 5.10
C MET A 211 3.86 18.59 3.93
N ASP A 212 5.09 19.06 4.07
CA ASP A 212 5.93 19.57 2.98
C ASP A 212 7.29 18.87 3.07
N LEU A 213 7.46 17.81 2.28
CA LEU A 213 8.66 17.00 2.19
C LEU A 213 9.45 17.40 0.94
N ARG A 214 10.68 17.86 1.10
CA ARG A 214 11.60 18.14 -0.01
C ARG A 214 12.79 17.21 0.06
N LEU A 215 12.99 16.42 -0.99
CA LEU A 215 14.08 15.48 -1.15
C LEU A 215 15.17 16.11 -2.01
N ALA A 216 16.41 16.09 -1.54
CA ALA A 216 17.57 16.51 -2.30
C ALA A 216 17.99 15.42 -3.31
N PRO A 217 18.75 15.79 -4.37
CA PRO A 217 19.41 14.80 -5.23
C PRO A 217 20.24 13.81 -4.40
N GLY A 218 20.21 12.54 -4.79
CA GLY A 218 20.75 11.40 -4.03
C GLY A 218 19.68 10.63 -3.25
N SER A 219 18.45 11.14 -3.19
CA SER A 219 17.32 10.48 -2.56
C SER A 219 16.70 9.41 -3.45
N ARG A 220 16.10 8.41 -2.82
CA ARG A 220 15.36 7.32 -3.48
C ARG A 220 14.06 7.04 -2.73
N GLY A 221 13.12 6.34 -3.35
CA GLY A 221 11.85 6.10 -2.72
C GLY A 221 10.88 5.31 -3.57
N ALA A 222 9.62 5.33 -3.15
CA ALA A 222 8.50 4.82 -3.91
C ALA A 222 7.32 5.79 -3.88
N THR A 223 6.54 5.82 -4.95
CA THR A 223 5.25 6.53 -4.97
C THR A 223 4.15 5.63 -5.49
N VAL A 224 2.94 5.82 -4.97
CA VAL A 224 1.72 5.17 -5.47
C VAL A 224 0.62 6.21 -5.60
N PHE A 225 -0.11 6.19 -6.72
CA PHE A 225 -1.30 7.02 -6.91
C PHE A 225 -2.60 6.23 -6.74
N ASP A 226 -3.65 6.93 -6.30
CA ASP A 226 -4.97 6.33 -6.05
C ASP A 226 -5.66 5.95 -7.37
N GLN A 227 -6.49 4.90 -7.33
CA GLN A 227 -7.21 4.34 -8.47
C GLN A 227 -8.21 5.33 -9.09
N GLU A 228 -8.71 6.26 -8.27
CA GLU A 228 -9.65 7.31 -8.69
C GLU A 228 -8.97 8.47 -9.42
N VAL A 229 -7.65 8.59 -9.35
CA VAL A 229 -6.88 9.62 -10.05
C VAL A 229 -6.63 9.14 -11.48
N ALA A 230 -7.06 9.94 -12.47
CA ALA A 230 -6.74 9.65 -13.86
C ALA A 230 -5.21 9.67 -14.05
N GLU A 231 -4.65 8.72 -14.81
CA GLU A 231 -3.19 8.60 -15.01
C GLU A 231 -2.55 9.93 -15.45
N LYS A 232 -3.27 10.72 -16.26
CA LYS A 232 -2.84 12.06 -16.72
C LYS A 232 -2.61 13.08 -15.61
N ASP A 233 -3.29 12.93 -14.47
CA ASP A 233 -3.24 13.86 -13.33
C ASP A 233 -2.33 13.29 -12.21
N SER A 234 -1.80 12.07 -12.40
CA SER A 234 -0.87 11.43 -11.48
C SER A 234 0.53 12.03 -11.61
N PHE A 235 1.24 12.10 -10.49
CA PHE A 235 2.63 12.52 -10.52
C PHE A 235 3.49 11.47 -11.25
N LYS A 236 4.39 11.94 -12.13
CA LYS A 236 5.42 11.13 -12.78
C LYS A 236 6.79 11.67 -12.40
N VAL A 237 7.65 10.82 -11.82
CA VAL A 237 9.04 11.19 -11.48
C VAL A 237 9.85 11.38 -12.76
N ILE A 238 9.50 10.65 -13.83
CA ILE A 238 9.84 10.99 -15.21
C ILE A 238 8.65 11.72 -15.83
N PRO A 239 8.65 13.07 -15.84
CA PRO A 239 7.60 13.84 -16.49
C PRO A 239 7.36 13.47 -17.94
N PRO A 240 6.10 13.60 -18.42
CA PRO A 240 5.82 13.55 -19.85
C PRO A 240 6.49 14.74 -20.56
N ASP A 241 6.78 14.55 -21.85
CA ASP A 241 7.31 15.57 -22.76
C ASP A 241 8.70 16.12 -22.37
N ILE A 242 9.45 15.39 -21.54
CA ILE A 242 10.88 15.65 -21.31
C ILE A 242 11.67 15.39 -22.60
N LYS A 243 12.75 16.16 -22.79
CA LYS A 243 13.72 15.99 -23.87
C LYS A 243 14.88 15.12 -23.38
N PRO A 244 14.88 13.80 -23.63
CA PRO A 244 15.93 12.95 -23.11
C PRO A 244 17.23 13.16 -23.89
N ASN A 245 18.29 13.66 -23.23
CA ASN A 245 19.63 13.67 -23.82
C ASN A 245 20.28 12.27 -23.79
N ASN A 246 19.99 11.50 -22.74
CA ASN A 246 20.46 10.14 -22.56
C ASN A 246 19.40 9.36 -21.79
N LEU A 247 18.75 8.41 -22.46
CA LEU A 247 17.82 7.48 -21.82
C LEU A 247 18.42 6.08 -21.86
N THR A 248 18.35 5.37 -20.75
CA THR A 248 18.68 3.95 -20.69
C THR A 248 17.54 3.19 -20.00
N TRP A 249 17.26 1.98 -20.46
CA TRP A 249 16.30 1.08 -19.86
C TRP A 249 16.99 -0.27 -19.65
N THR A 250 17.13 -0.69 -18.40
CA THR A 250 17.94 -1.86 -18.02
C THR A 250 17.15 -2.84 -17.16
N SER A 251 17.70 -4.05 -16.97
CA SER A 251 17.09 -5.11 -16.16
C SER A 251 15.70 -5.52 -16.64
N LEU A 252 15.52 -5.57 -17.95
CA LEU A 252 14.24 -5.86 -18.59
C LEU A 252 13.74 -7.29 -18.31
N THR A 253 12.47 -7.37 -17.91
CA THR A 253 11.71 -8.60 -17.68
C THR A 253 10.71 -8.82 -18.82
N GLY A 254 11.21 -9.21 -20.00
CA GLY A 254 10.35 -9.52 -21.14
C GLY A 254 11.02 -9.27 -22.48
N ASN A 255 10.27 -9.50 -23.56
CA ASN A 255 10.72 -9.22 -24.91
C ASN A 255 10.49 -7.74 -25.22
N LEU A 256 11.58 -6.96 -25.25
CA LEU A 256 11.52 -5.58 -25.72
C LEU A 256 11.62 -5.53 -27.24
N ALA A 257 10.70 -4.79 -27.85
CA ALA A 257 10.72 -4.46 -29.26
C ALA A 257 10.72 -2.94 -29.43
N ALA A 258 11.65 -2.46 -30.26
CA ALA A 258 11.73 -1.07 -30.66
C ALA A 258 11.15 -0.92 -32.07
N GLU A 259 10.08 -0.15 -32.20
CA GLU A 259 9.38 0.13 -33.44
C GLU A 259 9.53 1.61 -33.75
N TRP A 260 10.11 1.93 -34.90
CA TRP A 260 10.19 3.30 -35.37
C TRP A 260 9.47 3.44 -36.70
N SER A 261 8.78 4.55 -36.88
CA SER A 261 8.10 4.88 -38.13
C SER A 261 8.13 6.38 -38.41
N ALA A 262 8.28 6.73 -39.69
CA ALA A 262 8.02 8.06 -40.19
C ALA A 262 6.52 8.38 -40.07
N THR A 263 6.18 9.53 -39.49
CA THR A 263 4.79 9.97 -39.28
C THR A 263 4.19 10.66 -40.50
N SER A 264 5.04 11.17 -41.41
CA SER A 264 4.64 11.82 -42.66
C SER A 264 5.03 10.98 -43.87
N ASP A 265 4.22 11.02 -44.93
CA ASP A 265 4.47 10.33 -46.19
C ASP A 265 5.70 10.84 -46.94
N ASP A 266 6.06 12.11 -46.73
CA ASP A 266 7.20 12.76 -47.38
C ASP A 266 8.52 12.62 -46.59
N ALA A 267 8.46 12.17 -45.34
CA ALA A 267 9.63 12.05 -44.49
C ALA A 267 10.43 10.77 -44.83
N ARG A 268 11.69 10.94 -45.25
CA ARG A 268 12.58 9.84 -45.64
C ARG A 268 13.82 9.80 -44.74
N PHE A 269 14.24 8.60 -44.35
CA PHE A 269 15.38 8.42 -43.45
C PHE A 269 16.39 7.43 -44.03
N ASP A 270 17.67 7.66 -43.75
CA ASP A 270 18.75 6.71 -44.04
C ASP A 270 19.09 5.91 -42.78
N LEU A 271 18.95 4.59 -42.87
CA LEU A 271 19.22 3.66 -41.78
C LEU A 271 20.69 3.23 -41.83
N SER A 272 21.34 3.24 -40.66
CA SER A 272 22.59 2.54 -40.43
C SER A 272 22.53 1.68 -39.18
N VAL A 273 23.06 0.46 -39.27
CA VAL A 273 23.10 -0.52 -38.18
C VAL A 273 24.54 -0.93 -37.93
N ASP A 274 24.93 -0.89 -36.66
CA ASP A 274 26.24 -1.32 -36.17
C ASP A 274 26.07 -2.37 -35.07
N LEU A 275 26.71 -3.52 -35.23
CA LEU A 275 26.72 -4.61 -34.24
C LEU A 275 27.95 -4.48 -33.34
N PHE A 276 27.79 -4.77 -32.07
CA PHE A 276 28.83 -4.68 -31.04
C PHE A 276 28.89 -5.97 -30.22
N SER A 277 30.10 -6.25 -29.72
CA SER A 277 30.37 -7.32 -28.77
C SER A 277 30.97 -6.70 -27.50
N GLY A 278 30.47 -7.10 -26.33
CA GLY A 278 31.12 -6.80 -25.03
C GLY A 278 30.62 -5.55 -24.30
N CYS A 279 29.46 -5.00 -24.68
CA CYS A 279 28.85 -3.83 -24.05
C CYS A 279 27.33 -3.90 -24.13
N LEU A 280 26.64 -3.69 -23.01
CA LEU A 280 25.16 -3.59 -22.97
C LEU A 280 24.68 -2.18 -23.27
N ASN A 281 25.46 -1.18 -22.84
CA ASN A 281 25.21 0.23 -23.06
C ASN A 281 26.58 0.89 -23.34
N PRO A 282 26.98 1.03 -24.61
CA PRO A 282 28.25 1.67 -24.92
C PRO A 282 28.25 3.14 -24.44
N PRO A 283 29.23 3.58 -23.62
CA PRO A 283 29.39 4.99 -23.30
C PRO A 283 29.87 5.72 -24.56
N SER A 284 29.11 6.73 -25.00
CA SER A 284 29.39 7.61 -26.15
C SER A 284 29.74 6.90 -27.48
N LEU A 285 28.71 6.61 -28.26
CA LEU A 285 28.89 6.16 -29.64
C LEU A 285 29.08 7.37 -30.57
N SER A 286 30.26 7.52 -31.17
CA SER A 286 30.54 8.57 -32.16
C SER A 286 29.44 8.64 -33.25
N ASP A 287 29.02 9.84 -33.66
CA ASP A 287 28.02 10.04 -34.72
C ASP A 287 28.45 9.56 -36.10
N LYS A 288 29.74 9.24 -36.26
CA LYS A 288 30.30 8.67 -37.48
C LYS A 288 29.98 7.17 -37.53
N PRO A 289 29.22 6.71 -38.54
CA PRO A 289 28.96 5.28 -38.69
C PRO A 289 30.26 4.54 -38.92
N SER A 290 30.40 3.34 -38.35
CA SER A 290 31.56 2.49 -38.60
C SER A 290 31.69 2.21 -40.10
N SER A 291 32.92 2.02 -40.58
CA SER A 291 33.17 1.52 -41.94
C SER A 291 32.56 0.13 -42.19
N SER A 292 32.23 -0.60 -41.11
CA SER A 292 31.56 -1.90 -41.16
C SER A 292 30.03 -1.85 -41.06
N SER A 293 29.40 -0.66 -40.98
CA SER A 293 27.94 -0.51 -40.84
C SER A 293 27.14 -1.14 -41.97
N PHE A 294 25.99 -1.75 -41.65
CA PHE A 294 24.95 -2.07 -42.64
C PHE A 294 24.14 -0.80 -42.91
N ARG A 295 23.84 -0.49 -44.17
CA ARG A 295 23.15 0.76 -44.54
C ARG A 295 22.03 0.50 -45.52
N LEU A 296 20.89 1.14 -45.28
CA LEU A 296 19.76 1.20 -46.19
C LEU A 296 19.33 2.65 -46.34
N ASN A 297 18.92 2.99 -47.56
CA ASN A 297 18.47 4.33 -47.89
C ASN A 297 16.94 4.34 -48.00
N ASP A 298 16.34 5.50 -47.75
CA ASP A 298 14.90 5.74 -47.98
C ASP A 298 13.96 4.81 -47.18
N VAL A 299 14.26 4.65 -45.90
CA VAL A 299 13.51 3.82 -44.94
C VAL A 299 12.35 4.60 -44.32
N ARG A 300 11.19 3.96 -44.17
CA ARG A 300 9.98 4.55 -43.55
C ARG A 300 9.58 3.88 -42.25
N ALA A 301 9.85 2.59 -42.07
CA ALA A 301 9.53 1.87 -40.86
C ALA A 301 10.59 0.84 -40.52
N ILE A 302 10.92 0.74 -39.23
CA ILE A 302 11.76 -0.32 -38.68
C ILE A 302 11.12 -0.94 -37.45
N SER A 303 11.30 -2.24 -37.27
CA SER A 303 11.10 -2.92 -35.99
C SER A 303 12.36 -3.71 -35.69
N ALA A 304 12.87 -3.63 -34.46
CA ALA A 304 14.07 -4.33 -34.04
C ALA A 304 13.88 -4.95 -32.65
N SER A 305 14.24 -6.23 -32.51
CA SER A 305 14.19 -6.97 -31.25
C SER A 305 15.21 -8.11 -31.24
N PHE A 306 15.56 -8.59 -30.05
CA PHE A 306 16.22 -9.89 -29.91
C PHE A 306 15.15 -10.96 -29.69
N LYS A 307 15.22 -12.09 -30.41
CA LYS A 307 14.22 -13.18 -30.26
C LYS A 307 14.21 -13.75 -28.83
N GLU A 308 15.36 -13.72 -28.17
CA GLU A 308 15.57 -14.14 -26.78
C GLU A 308 15.28 -13.02 -25.76
N GLY A 309 14.88 -11.83 -26.23
CA GLY A 309 14.60 -10.65 -25.43
C GLY A 309 15.83 -9.73 -25.27
N ALA A 310 15.64 -8.42 -25.44
CA ALA A 310 16.67 -7.44 -25.10
C ALA A 310 16.71 -7.22 -23.58
N ARG A 311 17.91 -7.01 -23.04
CA ARG A 311 18.20 -6.79 -21.62
C ARG A 311 18.56 -5.35 -21.30
N SER A 312 18.96 -4.60 -22.32
CA SER A 312 19.16 -3.17 -22.26
C SER A 312 18.62 -2.49 -23.52
N PHE A 313 18.15 -1.27 -23.33
CA PHE A 313 17.79 -0.34 -24.38
C PHE A 313 18.38 1.03 -24.04
N ALA A 314 18.81 1.79 -25.04
CA ALA A 314 19.26 3.17 -24.81
C ALA A 314 18.92 4.06 -26.01
N ILE A 315 18.67 5.35 -25.75
CA ILE A 315 18.54 6.40 -26.77
C ILE A 315 19.67 7.40 -26.55
N TYR A 316 20.40 7.72 -27.61
CA TYR A 316 21.56 8.62 -27.59
C TYR A 316 21.34 9.84 -28.49
N GLY A 317 21.90 10.98 -28.10
CA GLY A 317 22.16 12.10 -29.03
C GLY A 317 20.92 12.80 -29.55
N ALA A 318 19.83 12.78 -28.79
CA ALA A 318 18.60 13.50 -29.06
C ALA A 318 18.74 14.99 -28.70
N GLU A 319 19.73 15.67 -29.29
CA GLU A 319 19.87 17.11 -29.12
C GLU A 319 18.68 17.82 -29.81
N ASN A 320 17.68 18.17 -28.99
CA ASN A 320 16.84 19.38 -29.07
C ASN A 320 15.33 19.25 -29.36
N GLU A 321 14.80 18.21 -30.01
CA GLU A 321 13.38 18.25 -30.45
C GLU A 321 12.52 16.99 -30.18
N GLY A 322 12.94 16.18 -29.21
CA GLY A 322 12.23 14.95 -28.83
C GLY A 322 11.27 15.10 -27.64
N ALA A 323 10.10 14.44 -27.66
CA ALA A 323 9.22 14.33 -26.50
C ALA A 323 9.11 12.87 -26.05
N LEU A 324 9.43 12.61 -24.79
CA LEU A 324 9.35 11.30 -24.16
C LEU A 324 8.07 11.15 -23.35
N ASN A 325 7.33 10.07 -23.56
CA ASN A 325 6.24 9.68 -22.69
C ASN A 325 6.43 8.23 -22.21
N VAL A 326 6.31 8.04 -20.89
CA VAL A 326 6.37 6.74 -20.23
C VAL A 326 4.99 6.45 -19.65
N THR A 327 4.33 5.43 -20.19
CA THR A 327 3.14 4.82 -19.60
C THR A 327 3.61 3.77 -18.61
N ARG A 328 3.05 3.75 -17.40
CA ARG A 328 3.53 2.91 -16.29
C ARG A 328 2.39 2.50 -15.35
N GLY A 329 2.66 1.49 -14.52
CA GLY A 329 1.76 1.03 -13.45
C GLY A 329 1.56 2.03 -12.30
N ARG A 330 0.75 1.64 -11.32
CA ARG A 330 0.32 2.51 -10.20
C ARG A 330 1.43 2.85 -9.20
N GLY A 331 2.30 1.88 -8.94
CA GLY A 331 3.40 2.00 -8.00
C GLY A 331 4.70 2.05 -8.76
N VAL A 332 5.59 2.95 -8.36
CA VAL A 332 6.94 3.04 -8.90
C VAL A 332 7.95 3.23 -7.79
N GLN A 333 9.12 2.60 -7.96
CA GLN A 333 10.30 2.98 -7.21
C GLN A 333 11.06 4.02 -8.01
N PHE A 334 11.70 4.97 -7.34
CA PHE A 334 12.40 6.06 -8.00
C PHE A 334 13.68 6.43 -7.28
N GLY A 335 14.51 7.21 -7.96
CA GLY A 335 15.53 8.01 -7.32
C GLY A 335 15.98 9.16 -8.19
N THR A 336 16.65 10.11 -7.56
CA THR A 336 17.19 11.30 -8.20
C THR A 336 18.66 11.44 -7.85
N ASN A 337 19.43 12.04 -8.74
CA ASN A 337 20.82 12.38 -8.51
C ASN A 337 21.16 13.65 -9.30
N ARG A 338 22.28 14.29 -8.96
CA ARG A 338 22.77 15.47 -9.66
C ARG A 338 24.27 15.34 -9.82
N ASP A 339 24.75 15.51 -11.05
CA ASP A 339 26.17 15.53 -11.32
C ASP A 339 26.76 16.88 -10.87
N GLU A 340 27.69 16.83 -9.91
CA GLU A 340 28.29 18.03 -9.31
C GLU A 340 29.10 18.88 -10.30
N LYS A 341 29.59 18.30 -11.40
CA LYS A 341 30.45 19.00 -12.37
C LYS A 341 29.65 19.69 -13.47
N THR A 342 28.59 19.04 -13.92
CA THR A 342 27.74 19.51 -15.02
C THR A 342 26.48 20.21 -14.52
N GLU A 343 26.17 20.09 -13.23
CA GLU A 343 24.95 20.58 -12.58
C GLU A 343 23.67 20.01 -13.19
N LYS A 344 23.77 18.94 -13.98
CA LYS A 344 22.64 18.26 -14.60
C LYS A 344 22.04 17.20 -13.69
N ASN A 345 20.74 16.99 -13.84
CA ASN A 345 20.00 16.02 -13.07
C ASN A 345 19.95 14.65 -13.75
N GLU A 346 19.83 13.64 -12.92
CA GLU A 346 19.59 12.26 -13.27
C GLU A 346 18.37 11.77 -12.49
N VAL A 347 17.45 11.08 -13.17
CA VAL A 347 16.23 10.54 -12.57
C VAL A 347 16.02 9.13 -13.11
N TRP A 348 15.74 8.19 -12.20
CA TRP A 348 15.41 6.82 -12.57
C TRP A 348 14.13 6.34 -11.90
N GLU A 349 13.42 5.46 -12.60
CA GLU A 349 12.21 4.80 -12.13
C GLU A 349 12.27 3.30 -12.44
N PHE A 350 11.77 2.47 -11.52
CA PHE A 350 11.42 1.09 -11.81
C PHE A 350 9.95 1.00 -12.15
N VAL A 351 9.66 0.35 -13.27
CA VAL A 351 8.31 0.12 -13.79
C VAL A 351 8.09 -1.37 -14.01
N GLU A 352 6.90 -1.89 -13.68
CA GLU A 352 6.56 -3.32 -13.88
C GLU A 352 6.18 -3.63 -15.34
N ASP A 353 5.45 -2.72 -15.97
CA ASP A 353 5.13 -2.74 -17.39
C ASP A 353 5.18 -1.30 -17.87
N ALA A 354 5.90 -1.05 -18.96
CA ALA A 354 5.95 0.28 -19.55
C ALA A 354 5.96 0.26 -21.06
N SER A 355 5.41 1.32 -21.62
CA SER A 355 5.64 1.68 -23.02
C SER A 355 6.26 3.05 -23.06
N LEU A 356 7.31 3.16 -23.84
CA LEU A 356 8.02 4.40 -24.08
C LEU A 356 7.68 4.87 -25.49
N THR A 357 7.27 6.13 -25.61
CA THR A 357 7.14 6.78 -26.91
C THR A 357 8.08 7.98 -26.96
N TYR A 358 8.94 8.00 -27.96
CA TYR A 358 9.86 9.08 -28.24
C TYR A 358 9.55 9.64 -29.64
N THR A 359 9.00 10.84 -29.71
CA THR A 359 8.73 11.52 -30.99
C THR A 359 9.82 12.52 -31.27
N SER A 360 10.43 12.49 -32.46
CA SER A 360 11.50 13.41 -32.86
C SER A 360 11.28 13.97 -34.27
N ARG A 361 11.86 15.14 -34.51
CA ARG A 361 11.94 15.77 -35.84
C ARG A 361 13.24 15.48 -36.56
N ASP A 362 14.28 15.11 -35.81
CA ASP A 362 15.65 14.95 -36.29
C ASP A 362 16.06 13.47 -36.30
N ASP A 363 17.36 13.24 -36.46
CA ASP A 363 17.99 11.93 -36.38
C ASP A 363 17.59 11.20 -35.08
N VAL A 364 17.38 9.89 -35.19
CA VAL A 364 17.08 9.04 -34.03
C VAL A 364 18.15 7.96 -33.95
N ALA A 365 18.82 7.86 -32.81
CA ALA A 365 19.78 6.80 -32.53
C ALA A 365 19.39 6.05 -31.26
N PHE A 366 19.25 4.73 -31.38
CA PHE A 366 18.99 3.87 -30.23
C PHE A 366 19.85 2.61 -30.27
N TYR A 367 19.91 1.92 -29.14
CA TYR A 367 20.71 0.72 -28.93
C TYR A 367 19.88 -0.35 -28.24
N LEU A 368 20.09 -1.60 -28.67
CA LEU A 368 19.54 -2.80 -28.04
C LEU A 368 20.70 -3.70 -27.62
N GLY A 369 20.72 -4.14 -26.36
CA GLY A 369 21.71 -5.08 -25.86
C GLY A 369 21.07 -6.32 -25.26
N THR A 370 21.74 -7.46 -25.36
CA THR A 370 21.33 -8.72 -24.72
C THR A 370 22.54 -9.56 -24.29
N PHE A 371 22.26 -10.58 -23.48
CA PHE A 371 23.24 -11.60 -23.08
C PHE A 371 23.09 -12.84 -23.93
N THR A 372 24.21 -13.44 -24.31
CA THR A 372 24.27 -14.76 -24.94
C THR A 372 24.39 -15.89 -23.92
N VAL A 373 24.07 -15.63 -22.66
CA VAL A 373 24.06 -16.60 -21.58
C VAL A 373 22.68 -16.57 -20.97
N ASP A 374 22.11 -17.74 -20.74
CA ASP A 374 20.83 -17.90 -20.09
C ASP A 374 21.02 -17.85 -18.56
N PRO A 375 20.53 -16.82 -17.87
CA PRO A 375 20.73 -16.68 -16.43
C PRO A 375 19.86 -17.64 -15.59
N GLN A 376 18.99 -18.46 -16.19
CA GLN A 376 18.09 -19.36 -15.46
C GLN A 376 18.75 -20.66 -14.98
N ASP A 377 19.86 -21.10 -15.58
CA ASP A 377 20.62 -22.27 -15.11
C ASP A 377 21.65 -21.84 -14.05
N GLN A 378 21.30 -22.00 -12.78
CA GLN A 378 22.10 -21.53 -11.63
C GLN A 378 23.43 -22.27 -11.45
N ASP A 379 23.61 -23.45 -12.07
CA ASP A 379 24.79 -24.30 -11.86
C ASP A 379 25.78 -24.31 -13.04
N ILE A 380 25.36 -23.94 -14.26
CA ILE A 380 26.24 -23.90 -15.46
C ILE A 380 25.77 -22.79 -16.40
N ALA A 381 26.57 -21.71 -16.51
CA ALA A 381 26.37 -20.66 -17.50
C ALA A 381 26.68 -21.18 -18.93
N VAL A 382 25.66 -21.70 -19.62
CA VAL A 382 25.81 -22.15 -21.01
C VAL A 382 25.59 -20.98 -21.96
N ALA A 383 26.62 -20.67 -22.75
CA ALA A 383 26.51 -19.65 -23.78
C ALA A 383 25.71 -20.19 -24.98
N LYS A 384 24.63 -19.50 -25.35
CA LYS A 384 23.72 -19.81 -26.46
C LYS A 384 23.75 -18.68 -27.49
N PRO A 385 23.64 -18.97 -28.80
CA PRO A 385 23.51 -17.93 -29.80
C PRO A 385 22.24 -17.10 -29.56
N VAL A 386 22.28 -15.83 -29.94
CA VAL A 386 21.11 -14.93 -29.89
C VAL A 386 20.81 -14.39 -31.27
N THR A 387 19.55 -14.11 -31.56
CA THR A 387 19.12 -13.66 -32.89
C THR A 387 18.60 -12.23 -32.82
N LEU A 388 19.27 -11.31 -33.51
CA LEU A 388 18.71 -10.00 -33.80
C LEU A 388 17.70 -10.14 -34.94
N HIS A 389 16.44 -9.87 -34.64
CA HIS A 389 15.36 -9.79 -35.62
C HIS A 389 15.11 -8.33 -35.97
N MET A 390 15.18 -7.99 -37.25
CA MET A 390 14.83 -6.66 -37.76
C MET A 390 13.85 -6.77 -38.91
N MET A 391 12.82 -5.94 -38.91
CA MET A 391 11.98 -5.70 -40.08
C MET A 391 12.19 -4.28 -40.58
N VAL A 392 12.55 -4.11 -41.84
CA VAL A 392 12.72 -2.79 -42.47
C VAL A 392 11.78 -2.70 -43.67
N ASP A 393 10.81 -1.80 -43.62
CA ASP A 393 9.76 -1.64 -44.65
C ASP A 393 9.12 -2.98 -45.08
N GLY A 394 8.84 -3.84 -44.10
CA GLY A 394 8.24 -5.17 -44.30
C GLY A 394 9.22 -6.28 -44.75
N LYS A 395 10.51 -5.99 -44.92
CA LYS A 395 11.53 -6.99 -45.25
C LYS A 395 12.22 -7.50 -43.98
N PRO A 396 12.21 -8.82 -43.69
CA PRO A 396 12.84 -9.37 -42.51
C PRO A 396 14.35 -9.58 -42.71
N TYR A 397 15.11 -9.30 -41.66
CA TYR A 397 16.53 -9.58 -41.51
C TYR A 397 16.72 -10.29 -40.17
N ASP A 398 17.12 -11.56 -40.22
CA ASP A 398 17.49 -12.35 -39.05
C ASP A 398 19.01 -12.53 -39.03
N ILE A 399 19.66 -12.03 -37.97
CA ILE A 399 21.11 -12.11 -37.81
C ILE A 399 21.42 -12.89 -36.54
N VAL A 400 21.96 -14.10 -36.72
CA VAL A 400 22.39 -14.98 -35.62
C VAL A 400 23.76 -14.53 -35.11
N LEU A 401 23.85 -14.19 -33.84
CA LEU A 401 25.07 -13.81 -33.16
C LEU A 401 25.57 -15.00 -32.35
N ASP A 402 26.57 -15.70 -32.89
CA ASP A 402 27.11 -16.91 -32.29
C ASP A 402 27.91 -16.57 -31.03
N ALA A 403 27.55 -17.23 -29.93
CA ALA A 403 28.29 -17.15 -28.68
C ALA A 403 29.71 -17.72 -28.87
N PRO A 404 30.73 -17.16 -28.18
CA PRO A 404 32.08 -17.67 -28.27
C PRO A 404 32.19 -19.07 -27.65
N VAL A 405 32.99 -19.93 -28.30
CA VAL A 405 33.34 -21.25 -27.76
C VAL A 405 34.43 -21.09 -26.69
N GLY A 406 34.04 -21.21 -25.42
CA GLY A 406 34.91 -21.10 -24.25
C GLY A 406 35.11 -19.65 -23.79
N LEU A 407 34.76 -19.37 -22.53
CA LEU A 407 35.00 -18.06 -21.90
C LEU A 407 36.47 -17.98 -21.46
N THR A 408 37.20 -17.01 -21.99
CA THR A 408 38.58 -16.72 -21.55
C THR A 408 38.56 -15.63 -20.47
N ASP A 409 39.44 -15.72 -19.47
CA ASP A 409 39.64 -14.74 -18.35
C ASP A 409 40.05 -13.31 -18.79
N THR A 410 39.95 -12.99 -20.07
CA THR A 410 40.32 -11.70 -20.63
C THR A 410 39.23 -10.65 -20.38
N LYS A 411 39.63 -9.44 -19.99
CA LYS A 411 38.73 -8.30 -19.78
C LYS A 411 37.80 -8.05 -20.98
N PHE A 412 36.50 -7.91 -20.71
CA PHE A 412 35.50 -7.49 -21.68
C PHE A 412 35.89 -6.12 -22.29
N SER A 413 35.82 -6.01 -23.61
CA SER A 413 36.08 -4.77 -24.34
C SER A 413 34.99 -4.59 -25.39
N CYS A 414 34.30 -3.45 -25.35
CA CYS A 414 33.28 -3.09 -26.34
C CYS A 414 33.93 -2.91 -27.71
N LYS A 415 33.61 -3.79 -28.66
CA LYS A 415 34.20 -3.77 -30.00
C LYS A 415 33.14 -3.97 -31.07
N ALA A 416 33.26 -3.21 -32.16
CA ALA A 416 32.41 -3.35 -33.33
C ALA A 416 32.62 -4.71 -34.02
N ILE A 417 31.53 -5.26 -34.55
CA ILE A 417 31.49 -6.45 -35.39
C ILE A 417 31.43 -6.01 -36.85
N ALA A 418 31.82 -6.88 -37.78
CA ALA A 418 31.71 -6.63 -39.21
C ALA A 418 30.22 -6.69 -39.68
N THR A 419 29.44 -5.68 -39.33
CA THR A 419 27.96 -5.66 -39.48
C THR A 419 27.49 -5.90 -40.91
N SER A 420 28.09 -5.25 -41.89
CA SER A 420 27.72 -5.40 -43.31
C SER A 420 27.88 -6.84 -43.80
N LYS A 421 28.89 -7.58 -43.31
CA LYS A 421 29.09 -9.01 -43.59
C LYS A 421 28.06 -9.86 -42.84
N ALA A 422 27.74 -9.51 -41.60
CA ALA A 422 26.74 -10.20 -40.79
C ALA A 422 25.36 -10.20 -41.47
N PHE A 423 24.90 -9.03 -41.94
CA PHE A 423 23.63 -8.89 -42.66
C PHE A 423 23.58 -9.60 -44.01
N ARG A 424 24.73 -9.79 -44.68
CA ARG A 424 24.80 -10.58 -45.92
C ARG A 424 24.76 -12.09 -45.68
N ASN A 425 25.40 -12.53 -44.60
CA ASN A 425 25.55 -13.95 -44.29
C ASN A 425 24.43 -14.50 -43.40
N GLY A 426 23.66 -13.63 -42.74
CA GLY A 426 22.67 -14.02 -41.73
C GLY A 426 23.27 -14.41 -40.38
N SER A 427 24.60 -14.30 -40.21
CA SER A 427 25.27 -14.62 -38.94
C SER A 427 26.59 -13.87 -38.73
N ALA A 428 26.98 -13.73 -37.46
CA ALA A 428 28.30 -13.27 -37.05
C ALA A 428 28.72 -13.90 -35.72
N SER A 429 30.01 -14.18 -35.58
CA SER A 429 30.58 -14.63 -34.30
C SER A 429 30.87 -13.45 -33.39
N LEU A 430 30.47 -13.56 -32.12
CA LEU A 430 30.99 -12.69 -31.07
C LEU A 430 32.48 -12.96 -30.84
N GLN A 431 33.16 -12.02 -30.18
CA GLN A 431 34.56 -12.22 -29.82
C GLN A 431 34.69 -13.27 -28.71
N LYS A 432 35.82 -14.00 -28.71
CA LYS A 432 36.10 -15.14 -27.81
C LYS A 432 35.87 -14.89 -26.31
N ALA A 433 35.83 -13.64 -25.88
CA ALA A 433 35.72 -13.23 -24.49
C ALA A 433 34.43 -12.47 -24.16
N SER A 434 33.37 -12.59 -24.97
CA SER A 434 32.19 -11.74 -24.82
C SER A 434 30.89 -12.54 -24.81
N ILE A 435 30.11 -12.35 -23.75
CA ILE A 435 28.76 -12.88 -23.59
C ILE A 435 27.68 -11.84 -23.87
N ILE A 436 28.09 -10.68 -24.42
CA ILE A 436 27.20 -9.55 -24.63
C ILE A 436 27.19 -9.23 -26.12
N ALA A 437 25.98 -9.18 -26.66
CA ALA A 437 25.70 -8.72 -28.00
C ALA A 437 24.89 -7.43 -27.93
N GLY A 438 25.11 -6.52 -28.87
CA GLY A 438 24.19 -5.42 -29.05
C GLY A 438 24.23 -4.81 -30.44
N ALA A 439 23.21 -4.02 -30.71
CA ALA A 439 22.94 -3.40 -32.00
C ALA A 439 22.64 -1.93 -31.79
N ARG A 440 23.44 -1.06 -32.40
CA ARG A 440 23.14 0.37 -32.55
C ARG A 440 22.41 0.58 -33.86
N ILE A 441 21.30 1.28 -33.80
CA ILE A 441 20.49 1.66 -34.95
C ILE A 441 20.44 3.18 -34.99
N VAL A 442 20.81 3.75 -36.14
CA VAL A 442 20.81 5.20 -36.38
C VAL A 442 20.00 5.48 -37.63
N LEU A 443 18.99 6.32 -37.48
CA LEU A 443 18.11 6.81 -38.55
C LEU A 443 18.43 8.29 -38.76
N LYS A 444 18.98 8.62 -39.93
CA LYS A 444 19.30 10.00 -40.29
C LYS A 444 18.22 10.59 -41.18
N ALA A 445 17.66 11.73 -40.80
CA ALA A 445 16.65 12.41 -41.58
C ALA A 445 17.26 12.94 -42.88
N ARG A 446 16.60 12.73 -44.02
CA ARG A 446 16.95 13.42 -45.26
C ARG A 446 16.34 14.81 -45.27
N PRO A 447 17.07 15.85 -45.71
CA PRO A 447 16.50 17.19 -45.87
C PRO A 447 15.29 17.14 -46.83
N THR A 448 14.11 17.48 -46.33
CA THR A 448 12.91 17.73 -47.15
C THR A 448 12.71 19.24 -47.33
N SER A 449 11.95 19.64 -48.36
CA SER A 449 11.70 21.07 -48.62
C SER A 449 11.04 21.77 -47.42
N LEU A 450 11.50 22.98 -47.10
CA LEU A 450 11.25 23.80 -45.89
C LEU A 450 9.79 23.94 -45.35
N LEU A 451 8.76 23.44 -46.04
CA LEU A 451 7.35 23.74 -45.77
C LEU A 451 6.62 22.76 -44.83
N PHE A 452 7.22 21.63 -44.42
CA PHE A 452 6.57 20.63 -43.57
C PHE A 452 7.39 20.32 -42.29
N ARG A 453 7.34 21.22 -41.30
CA ARG A 453 7.99 21.08 -39.99
C ARG A 453 7.02 20.68 -38.87
N THR A 454 6.34 19.54 -39.02
CA THR A 454 5.68 18.84 -37.89
C THR A 454 6.52 17.63 -37.49
N SER A 455 6.33 17.05 -36.31
CA SER A 455 7.08 15.84 -35.86
C SER A 455 7.04 14.77 -36.94
N THR A 456 8.21 14.36 -37.44
CA THR A 456 8.37 13.53 -38.65
C THR A 456 8.60 12.06 -38.35
N SER A 457 8.84 11.69 -37.08
CA SER A 457 9.00 10.29 -36.69
C SER A 457 8.63 10.01 -35.24
N GLY A 458 8.31 8.74 -34.96
CA GLY A 458 8.06 8.22 -33.63
C GLY A 458 8.74 6.88 -33.42
N LEU A 459 9.47 6.76 -32.31
CA LEU A 459 10.00 5.51 -31.78
C LEU A 459 9.11 5.07 -30.62
N ARG A 460 8.44 3.93 -30.78
CA ARG A 460 7.69 3.25 -29.74
C ARG A 460 8.49 2.05 -29.26
N VAL A 461 8.66 1.94 -27.96
CA VAL A 461 9.33 0.81 -27.32
C VAL A 461 8.34 0.18 -26.37
N ASN A 462 7.95 -1.06 -26.67
CA ASN A 462 7.12 -1.86 -25.79
C ASN A 462 8.04 -2.86 -25.10
N GLY A 463 8.06 -2.84 -23.77
CA GLY A 463 8.89 -3.72 -22.95
C GLY A 463 8.17 -4.12 -21.68
N GLY A 464 8.66 -5.19 -21.04
CA GLY A 464 8.26 -5.53 -19.68
C GLY A 464 9.01 -4.67 -18.66
N GLY A 465 8.94 -5.05 -17.39
CA GLY A 465 9.45 -4.22 -16.31
C GLY A 465 10.96 -4.06 -16.28
N GLY A 466 11.44 -2.93 -15.77
CA GLY A 466 12.86 -2.61 -15.65
C GLY A 466 13.12 -1.20 -15.12
N TRP A 467 14.40 -0.84 -15.01
CA TRP A 467 14.84 0.48 -14.58
C TRP A 467 15.00 1.40 -15.79
N ILE A 468 14.19 2.44 -15.89
CA ILE A 468 14.34 3.54 -16.85
C ILE A 468 15.13 4.64 -16.17
N ASN A 469 16.24 5.07 -16.76
CA ASN A 469 17.10 6.13 -16.27
C ASN A 469 17.27 7.23 -17.33
N LEU A 470 17.09 8.47 -16.91
CA LEU A 470 17.28 9.68 -17.69
C LEU A 470 18.39 10.50 -17.06
N ALA A 471 19.43 10.79 -17.84
CA ALA A 471 20.56 11.59 -17.40
C ALA A 471 20.70 12.87 -18.23
N ASN A 472 21.47 13.82 -17.70
CA ASN A 472 21.76 15.11 -18.33
C ASN A 472 20.52 16.00 -18.50
N LEU A 473 19.60 15.97 -17.53
CA LEU A 473 18.38 16.79 -17.52
C LEU A 473 18.64 18.18 -16.94
N ASP A 474 18.05 19.19 -17.57
CA ASP A 474 18.10 20.57 -17.11
C ASP A 474 17.08 20.85 -16.00
N ASP A 475 17.46 21.67 -15.01
CA ASP A 475 16.55 22.12 -13.93
C ASP A 475 15.27 22.74 -14.51
N ASP A 476 15.40 23.57 -15.55
CA ASP A 476 14.29 24.26 -16.19
C ASP A 476 13.28 23.29 -16.82
N GLU A 477 13.72 22.13 -17.31
CA GLU A 477 12.83 21.12 -17.89
C GLU A 477 12.03 20.41 -16.79
N LEU A 478 12.71 20.05 -15.70
CA LEU A 478 12.07 19.42 -14.54
C LEU A 478 11.07 20.38 -13.87
N VAL A 479 11.45 21.63 -13.60
CA VAL A 479 10.58 22.60 -12.92
C VAL A 479 9.36 23.00 -13.76
N LYS A 480 9.48 23.00 -15.10
CA LYS A 480 8.34 23.29 -16.00
C LYS A 480 7.38 22.12 -16.13
N SER A 481 7.77 20.91 -15.71
CA SER A 481 6.86 19.78 -15.70
C SER A 481 5.65 20.07 -14.82
N GLN A 482 4.46 19.66 -15.29
CA GLN A 482 3.28 19.74 -14.45
C GLN A 482 3.44 18.72 -13.31
N GLY A 483 3.38 19.21 -12.07
CA GLY A 483 3.26 18.33 -10.91
C GLY A 483 2.00 17.47 -10.99
N GLY A 484 1.86 16.51 -10.10
CA GLY A 484 0.72 15.60 -10.12
C GLY A 484 0.38 15.03 -8.75
N LEU A 485 -0.73 14.31 -8.68
CA LEU A 485 -1.24 13.77 -7.42
C LEU A 485 -0.55 12.46 -7.05
N VAL A 486 -0.28 12.29 -5.76
CA VAL A 486 0.29 11.10 -5.14
C VAL A 486 -0.50 10.74 -3.88
N GLY A 487 -0.81 9.45 -3.72
CA GLY A 487 -1.52 8.92 -2.56
C GLY A 487 -0.58 8.40 -1.47
N TYR A 488 0.56 7.86 -1.88
CA TYR A 488 1.58 7.29 -1.00
C TYR A 488 2.96 7.72 -1.44
N VAL A 489 3.79 8.12 -0.48
CA VAL A 489 5.19 8.46 -0.68
C VAL A 489 6.02 7.71 0.35
N GLU A 490 7.05 7.04 -0.13
CA GLU A 490 8.15 6.52 0.68
C GLU A 490 9.43 7.14 0.15
N ALA A 491 10.30 7.61 1.03
CA ALA A 491 11.53 8.26 0.63
C ALA A 491 12.65 8.03 1.66
N VAL A 492 13.85 7.78 1.16
CA VAL A 492 15.09 7.70 1.93
C VAL A 492 16.11 8.61 1.26
N GLY A 493 16.71 9.50 2.04
CA GLY A 493 17.71 10.42 1.52
C GLY A 493 17.81 11.70 2.33
N ASP A 494 18.65 12.61 1.85
CA ASP A 494 18.74 13.95 2.41
C ASP A 494 17.46 14.72 2.09
N ALA A 495 16.73 15.10 3.14
CA ALA A 495 15.40 15.65 3.03
C ALA A 495 15.18 16.76 4.05
N THR A 496 14.33 17.72 3.70
CA THR A 496 13.75 18.64 4.67
C THR A 496 12.27 18.32 4.81
N LEU A 497 11.80 18.22 6.05
CA LEU A 497 10.40 17.94 6.36
C LEU A 497 9.83 19.11 7.16
N SER A 498 8.69 19.63 6.72
CA SER A 498 7.85 20.50 7.53
C SER A 498 6.48 19.86 7.76
N VAL A 499 6.03 19.93 9.01
CA VAL A 499 4.72 19.43 9.44
C VAL A 499 3.92 20.58 10.03
N ASN A 500 2.73 20.83 9.49
CA ASN A 500 1.88 21.96 9.87
C ASN A 500 2.60 23.33 9.77
N GLY A 501 3.53 23.47 8.82
CA GLY A 501 4.33 24.67 8.61
C GLY A 501 5.51 24.85 9.58
N ILE A 502 5.72 23.90 10.50
CA ILE A 502 6.86 23.89 11.43
C ILE A 502 7.92 22.94 10.87
N ALA A 503 9.17 23.38 10.82
CA ALA A 503 10.28 22.52 10.38
C ALA A 503 10.56 21.43 11.43
N VAL A 504 10.92 20.23 10.97
CA VAL A 504 11.36 19.13 11.82
C VAL A 504 12.90 19.17 11.86
N ASP A 505 13.48 19.62 12.98
CA ASP A 505 14.89 20.05 13.05
C ASP A 505 15.96 18.92 13.04
N ASP A 506 15.59 17.64 12.96
CA ASP A 506 16.54 16.50 13.04
C ASP A 506 16.56 15.62 11.77
N THR A 507 16.47 16.20 10.57
CA THR A 507 16.53 15.42 9.32
C THR A 507 17.96 14.97 8.98
N LYS A 508 18.13 13.67 8.70
CA LYS A 508 19.40 13.03 8.33
C LYS A 508 19.27 12.36 6.96
N PRO A 509 20.38 12.20 6.21
CA PRO A 509 20.37 11.55 4.90
C PRO A 509 19.95 10.08 4.90
N THR A 510 19.99 9.43 6.07
CA THR A 510 19.56 8.04 6.26
C THR A 510 18.13 7.92 6.74
N ASP A 511 17.44 9.04 6.94
CA ASP A 511 16.08 9.01 7.43
C ASP A 511 15.14 8.46 6.36
N GLU A 512 14.24 7.60 6.80
CA GLU A 512 13.17 7.01 6.01
C GLU A 512 11.86 7.74 6.35
N TYR A 513 11.18 8.25 5.33
CA TYR A 513 9.90 8.93 5.42
C TYR A 513 8.85 8.09 4.73
N VAL A 514 7.76 7.78 5.42
CA VAL A 514 6.61 7.09 4.85
C VAL A 514 5.37 7.94 5.10
N ALA A 515 4.62 8.25 4.05
CA ALA A 515 3.46 9.11 4.11
C ALA A 515 2.31 8.56 3.26
N LEU A 516 1.12 8.51 3.83
CA LEU A 516 -0.14 8.16 3.16
C LEU A 516 -1.09 9.36 3.28
N GLY A 517 -1.67 9.79 2.16
CA GLY A 517 -2.53 10.97 2.14
C GLY A 517 -2.82 11.47 0.74
N ASN A 518 -3.06 12.77 0.62
CA ASN A 518 -3.26 13.43 -0.66
C ASN A 518 -2.14 14.46 -0.85
N PHE A 519 -1.23 14.18 -1.77
CA PHE A 519 -0.04 14.99 -2.00
C PHE A 519 0.02 15.46 -3.45
N LEU A 520 0.60 16.65 -3.65
CA LEU A 520 1.07 17.12 -4.93
C LEU A 520 2.58 16.90 -4.99
N GLY A 521 3.03 16.05 -5.92
CA GLY A 521 4.43 15.85 -6.27
C GLY A 521 4.85 16.86 -7.35
N SER A 522 6.04 17.45 -7.21
CA SER A 522 6.59 18.41 -8.18
C SER A 522 8.09 18.53 -8.04
N TYR A 523 8.77 18.97 -9.11
CA TYR A 523 10.18 19.35 -9.06
C TYR A 523 10.37 20.81 -8.66
N GLU A 524 11.36 21.06 -7.81
CA GLU A 524 11.91 22.39 -7.52
C GLU A 524 13.28 22.55 -8.21
N LYS A 525 13.87 23.75 -8.11
CA LYS A 525 15.24 24.00 -8.57
C LYS A 525 16.23 23.03 -7.92
N ASP A 526 17.37 22.86 -8.56
CA ASP A 526 18.43 21.97 -8.12
C ASP A 526 18.06 20.48 -8.10
N GLY A 527 17.13 20.07 -8.96
CA GLY A 527 16.64 18.69 -9.02
C GLY A 527 15.92 18.20 -7.77
N LYS A 528 15.52 19.09 -6.86
CA LYS A 528 14.84 18.72 -5.62
C LYS A 528 13.44 18.25 -5.92
N LEU A 529 13.03 17.15 -5.28
CA LEU A 529 11.69 16.61 -5.42
C LEU A 529 10.85 17.01 -4.21
N ARG A 530 9.67 17.59 -4.46
CA ARG A 530 8.78 18.07 -3.39
C ARG A 530 7.46 17.34 -3.41
N PHE A 531 7.05 16.89 -2.23
CA PHE A 531 5.72 16.35 -1.95
C PHE A 531 5.04 17.23 -0.89
N ASN A 532 3.98 17.93 -1.29
CA ASN A 532 3.21 18.79 -0.39
C ASN A 532 1.74 18.37 -0.36
N GLY A 533 1.18 18.21 0.83
CA GLY A 533 -0.26 17.98 0.96
C GLY A 533 -0.68 17.57 2.36
N LYS A 534 -1.75 16.79 2.46
CA LYS A 534 -2.32 16.36 3.74
C LYS A 534 -2.02 14.88 3.97
N ALA A 535 -1.14 14.59 4.91
CA ALA A 535 -0.81 13.24 5.35
C ALA A 535 -1.83 12.75 6.39
N MET A 536 -2.56 11.69 6.07
CA MET A 536 -3.38 10.95 7.03
C MET A 536 -2.50 10.11 7.96
N ALA A 537 -1.39 9.61 7.42
CA ALA A 537 -0.31 9.00 8.17
C ALA A 537 1.04 9.47 7.63
N LEU A 538 1.98 9.67 8.54
CA LEU A 538 3.32 10.16 8.34
C LEU A 538 4.19 9.55 9.43
N SER A 539 5.23 8.85 9.04
CA SER A 539 6.25 8.32 9.92
C SER A 539 7.64 8.67 9.39
N LYS A 540 8.58 8.77 10.34
CA LYS A 540 9.99 8.97 10.09
C LYS A 540 10.76 7.90 10.85
N ASN A 541 11.55 7.07 10.17
CA ASN A 541 12.28 5.93 10.74
C ASN A 541 11.35 4.99 11.53
N GLY A 542 10.16 4.72 11.00
CA GLY A 542 9.10 3.97 11.70
C GLY A 542 8.44 4.73 12.87
N ILE A 543 8.88 5.94 13.21
CA ILE A 543 8.26 6.73 14.29
C ILE A 543 7.18 7.62 13.69
N ARG A 544 5.92 7.39 14.08
CA ARG A 544 4.77 8.23 13.69
C ARG A 544 5.02 9.70 14.10
N ILE A 545 4.69 10.62 13.19
CA ILE A 545 4.74 12.06 13.40
C ILE A 545 3.35 12.68 13.62
N ASN A 546 2.29 12.11 13.02
CA ASN A 546 0.91 12.58 13.26
C ASN A 546 0.57 12.52 14.75
N PRO A 547 0.18 13.62 15.41
CA PRO A 547 -0.28 13.56 16.80
C PRO A 547 -1.70 12.97 16.89
N THR A 548 -2.07 12.40 18.03
CA THR A 548 -3.48 12.13 18.37
C THR A 548 -4.15 13.39 18.94
N LYS A 549 -5.47 13.33 19.21
CA LYS A 549 -6.18 14.45 19.88
C LYS A 549 -5.67 14.69 21.30
N PHE A 550 -5.25 13.63 21.99
CA PHE A 550 -4.61 13.70 23.30
C PHE A 550 -3.25 14.40 23.23
N GLU A 551 -2.41 14.02 22.28
CA GLU A 551 -1.05 14.58 22.12
C GLU A 551 -1.07 16.02 21.57
N GLY A 552 -2.06 16.36 20.74
CA GLY A 552 -2.22 17.67 20.11
C GLY A 552 -2.66 18.82 21.03
N GLY A 553 -2.73 18.59 22.35
CA GLY A 553 -2.91 19.67 23.33
C GLY A 553 -4.32 20.25 23.43
N LEU A 554 -5.36 19.51 23.05
CA LEU A 554 -6.75 19.89 23.34
C LEU A 554 -7.03 19.72 24.85
N GLY A 555 -6.56 20.68 25.66
CA GLY A 555 -6.66 20.67 27.13
C GLY A 555 -8.08 20.86 27.67
N GLY A 556 -8.97 21.53 26.93
CA GLY A 556 -10.37 21.74 27.32
C GLY A 556 -11.18 20.44 27.47
N PRO A 557 -11.13 19.52 26.49
CA PRO A 557 -11.73 18.19 26.59
C PRO A 557 -11.19 17.33 27.75
N MET A 558 -9.89 17.41 28.08
CA MET A 558 -9.30 16.66 29.21
C MET A 558 -9.82 17.12 30.57
N ALA A 559 -10.05 18.43 30.76
CA ALA A 559 -10.68 18.94 31.97
C ALA A 559 -12.15 18.48 32.10
N LEU A 560 -12.86 18.34 30.97
CA LEU A 560 -14.25 17.91 30.92
C LEU A 560 -14.39 16.38 31.13
N VAL A 561 -13.52 15.58 30.49
CA VAL A 561 -13.42 14.13 30.69
C VAL A 561 -12.95 13.83 32.12
N GLY A 562 -11.92 14.52 32.62
CA GLY A 562 -11.46 14.42 34.00
C GLY A 562 -12.56 14.78 35.00
N GLY A 563 -13.25 15.91 34.80
CA GLY A 563 -14.37 16.34 35.64
C GLY A 563 -15.54 15.36 35.63
N LEU A 564 -15.89 14.79 34.47
CA LEU A 564 -16.89 13.72 34.36
C LEU A 564 -16.43 12.45 35.07
N LEU A 565 -15.18 12.00 34.89
CA LEU A 565 -14.67 10.81 35.56
C LEU A 565 -14.65 11.00 37.09
N PHE A 566 -14.18 12.14 37.59
CA PHE A 566 -14.12 12.40 39.04
C PHE A 566 -15.48 12.68 39.69
N GLY A 567 -16.48 13.18 38.95
CA GLY A 567 -17.83 13.42 39.49
C GLY A 567 -18.79 12.24 39.29
N VAL A 568 -18.77 11.63 38.11
CA VAL A 568 -19.71 10.60 37.69
C VAL A 568 -19.27 9.22 38.15
N LEU A 569 -17.98 8.85 38.09
CA LEU A 569 -17.54 7.52 38.52
C LEU A 569 -17.79 7.24 40.01
N PRO A 570 -17.54 8.16 40.96
CA PRO A 570 -17.87 7.90 42.36
C PRO A 570 -19.37 7.76 42.58
N THR A 571 -20.17 8.60 41.91
CA THR A 571 -21.64 8.56 41.98
C THR A 571 -22.18 7.24 41.42
N LEU A 572 -21.68 6.82 40.25
CA LEU A 572 -22.01 5.53 39.65
C LEU A 572 -21.53 4.37 40.51
N SER A 573 -20.35 4.46 41.13
CA SER A 573 -19.81 3.42 42.01
C SER A 573 -20.66 3.25 43.27
N VAL A 574 -21.13 4.36 43.86
CA VAL A 574 -22.05 4.33 45.02
C VAL A 574 -23.41 3.77 44.61
N LEU A 575 -23.96 4.20 43.46
CA LEU A 575 -25.22 3.70 42.93
C LEU A 575 -25.14 2.19 42.63
N PHE A 576 -24.08 1.77 41.93
CA PHE A 576 -23.79 0.38 41.61
C PHE A 576 -23.60 -0.47 42.87
N GLY A 577 -22.88 0.05 43.87
CA GLY A 577 -22.74 -0.59 45.16
C GLY A 577 -24.06 -0.77 45.90
N ARG A 578 -25.01 0.17 45.78
CA ARG A 578 -26.38 0.03 46.30
C ARG A 578 -27.16 -1.03 45.54
N ILE A 579 -27.07 -1.05 44.21
CA ILE A 579 -27.74 -2.04 43.34
C ILE A 579 -27.21 -3.46 43.64
N LEU A 580 -25.90 -3.66 43.73
CA LEU A 580 -25.32 -4.97 44.06
C LEU A 580 -25.67 -5.45 45.47
N LYS A 581 -25.85 -4.52 46.42
CA LYS A 581 -26.26 -4.86 47.78
C LYS A 581 -27.75 -5.21 47.86
N SER A 582 -28.58 -4.77 46.92
CA SER A 582 -29.99 -5.12 46.88
C SER A 582 -30.13 -6.61 46.54
N ASN A 583 -30.84 -7.35 47.39
CA ASN A 583 -31.23 -8.74 47.12
C ASN A 583 -32.55 -8.82 46.35
N THR A 584 -33.09 -7.68 45.92
CA THR A 584 -34.31 -7.63 45.11
C THR A 584 -33.99 -8.18 43.72
N PRO A 585 -34.57 -9.32 43.31
CA PRO A 585 -34.36 -9.84 41.97
C PRO A 585 -34.89 -8.84 40.93
N PHE A 586 -34.22 -8.73 39.79
CA PHE A 586 -34.79 -8.03 38.64
C PHE A 586 -36.14 -8.68 38.33
N ARG A 587 -37.19 -7.86 38.25
CA ARG A 587 -38.56 -8.37 38.21
C ARG A 587 -38.79 -9.05 36.87
N GLN A 588 -39.19 -10.32 36.89
CA GLN A 588 -39.94 -10.94 35.78
C GLN A 588 -41.29 -11.37 36.33
N TYR A 589 -42.35 -11.03 35.59
CA TYR A 589 -43.64 -11.70 35.78
C TYR A 589 -43.63 -13.01 34.99
N LEU A 590 -43.81 -14.12 35.73
CA LEU A 590 -44.55 -15.29 35.27
C LEU A 590 -45.97 -14.90 34.86
#